data_AF-A0A3T0ZC16-F1
#
_entry.id   AF-A0A3T0ZC16-F1
#
_cell.length_a   1.000
_cell.length_b   1.000
_cell.length_c   1.000
_cell.angle_alpha   90.00
_cell.angle_beta   90.00
_cell.angle_gamma   90.00
#
_symmetry.space_group_name_H-M   'P 1'
#
loop_
_entity.id
_entity.type
_entity.pdbx_description
1 polymer ?
#
loop_
_entity_poly.entity_id
_entity_poly.type
_entity_poly.pdbx_seq_one_letter_code
_entity_poly.pdbx_strand_id
1 'polypeptide(L)'
;MVTTERDTRERVVCRECGKGFIFLAPHLRVVHGMTANEYRERWGIPKHVALASAEYSQNCRDNVNSRIRRGELDPAEQVRMMAEAYDRINGKDRSSRLHREAASETASKYRIWETSPVVKIVSPDIRREAVRRMKARKKTGETVRNIAEDLNLSASCLYRWFAMSKVSADGE
;
A
#
# COMPACT_ATOMS: atom_id res chain seq x y z
N MET A 1 30.39 -17.41 -0.05
CA MET A 1 29.46 -18.20 -0.87
C MET A 1 28.99 -19.38 -0.02
N VAL A 2 27.78 -19.33 0.51
CA VAL A 2 27.24 -20.44 1.32
C VAL A 2 26.68 -21.47 0.36
N THR A 3 27.44 -22.52 0.12
CA THR A 3 27.03 -23.73 -0.59
C THR A 3 25.94 -24.41 0.22
N THR A 4 24.68 -24.21 -0.15
CA THR A 4 23.59 -25.08 0.31
C THR A 4 23.80 -26.44 -0.32
N GLU A 5 24.48 -27.30 0.42
CA GLU A 5 24.48 -28.74 0.21
C GLU A 5 23.02 -29.18 0.17
N ARG A 6 22.51 -29.40 -1.05
CA ARG A 6 21.26 -30.12 -1.28
C ARG A 6 21.56 -31.59 -1.06
N ASP A 7 21.77 -31.96 0.19
CA ASP A 7 21.64 -33.34 0.58
C ASP A 7 20.17 -33.66 0.82
N THR A 8 19.86 -34.90 0.58
CA THR A 8 18.73 -35.33 -0.21
C THR A 8 17.64 -35.86 0.72
N ARG A 9 16.43 -35.31 0.55
CA ARG A 9 15.14 -35.89 0.99
C ARG A 9 14.83 -35.99 2.50
N GLU A 10 15.77 -35.93 3.42
CA GLU A 10 15.47 -36.32 4.81
C GLU A 10 15.46 -35.14 5.81
N ARG A 11 14.28 -34.54 5.97
CA ARG A 11 13.88 -33.70 7.12
C ARG A 11 14.57 -32.31 7.22
N VAL A 12 13.81 -31.34 7.72
CA VAL A 12 14.24 -29.96 8.03
C VAL A 12 14.70 -29.90 9.48
N VAL A 13 15.92 -29.43 9.69
CA VAL A 13 16.50 -29.27 11.03
C VAL A 13 16.01 -27.96 11.68
N CYS A 14 15.52 -28.05 12.92
CA CYS A 14 15.20 -26.90 13.73
C CYS A 14 16.49 -26.21 14.22
N ARG A 15 16.62 -24.90 14.01
CA ARG A 15 17.81 -24.14 14.43
C ARG A 15 17.83 -23.81 15.93
N GLU A 16 16.69 -23.91 16.62
CA GLU A 16 16.58 -23.67 18.06
C GLU A 16 16.95 -24.92 18.88
N CYS A 17 16.60 -26.13 18.40
CA CYS A 17 16.80 -27.38 19.15
C CYS A 17 17.64 -28.45 18.45
N GLY A 18 18.06 -28.24 17.20
CA GLY A 18 18.91 -29.16 16.44
C GLY A 18 18.21 -30.45 15.96
N LYS A 19 16.92 -30.63 16.21
CA LYS A 19 16.17 -31.86 15.82
C LYS A 19 15.64 -31.77 14.40
N GLY A 20 15.63 -32.90 13.68
CA GLY A 20 15.12 -33.01 12.31
C GLY A 20 13.63 -33.38 12.23
N PHE A 21 12.86 -32.60 11.48
CA PHE A 21 11.41 -32.76 11.31
C PHE A 21 10.97 -32.75 9.85
N ILE A 22 9.88 -33.46 9.53
CA ILE A 22 9.26 -33.42 8.20
C ILE A 22 8.59 -32.06 7.96
N PHE A 23 7.99 -31.49 9.01
CA PHE A 23 7.34 -30.18 8.98
C PHE A 23 7.62 -29.44 10.30
N LEU A 24 8.23 -28.25 10.19
CA LEU A 24 8.75 -27.55 11.36
C LEU A 24 7.67 -26.74 12.11
N ALA A 25 6.62 -26.28 11.42
CA ALA A 25 5.65 -25.35 12.01
C ALA A 25 4.91 -25.86 13.27
N PRO A 26 4.47 -27.13 13.36
CA PRO A 26 3.84 -27.66 14.57
C PRO A 26 4.82 -27.73 15.73
N HIS A 27 6.07 -28.11 15.46
CA HIS A 27 7.12 -28.17 16.46
C HIS A 27 7.42 -26.79 17.05
N LEU A 28 7.52 -25.75 16.21
CA LEU A 28 7.73 -24.37 16.66
C LEU A 28 6.61 -23.89 17.59
N ARG A 29 5.36 -24.23 17.26
CA ARG A 29 4.21 -23.85 18.08
C ARG A 29 4.18 -24.55 19.43
N VAL A 30 4.41 -25.87 19.45
CA VAL A 30 4.27 -26.69 20.66
C VAL A 30 5.49 -26.57 21.58
N VAL A 31 6.70 -26.60 21.04
CA VAL A 31 7.94 -26.64 21.83
C VAL A 31 8.47 -25.24 22.11
N HIS A 32 8.38 -24.34 21.15
CA HIS A 32 8.98 -23.01 21.22
C HIS A 32 7.97 -21.88 21.41
N GLY A 33 6.66 -22.18 21.43
CA GLY A 33 5.61 -21.19 21.61
C GLY A 33 5.58 -20.08 20.56
N MET A 34 6.22 -20.28 19.40
CA MET A 34 6.40 -19.26 18.37
C MET A 34 5.73 -19.65 17.06
N THR A 35 5.40 -18.64 16.26
CA THR A 35 4.87 -18.81 14.91
C THR A 35 5.99 -19.04 13.89
N ALA A 36 5.64 -19.65 12.76
CA ALA A 36 6.58 -19.83 11.65
C ALA A 36 7.09 -18.50 11.07
N ASN A 37 6.36 -17.39 11.24
CA ASN A 37 6.80 -16.08 10.77
C ASN A 37 7.85 -15.47 11.70
N GLU A 38 7.60 -15.49 13.01
CA GLU A 38 8.57 -15.04 14.01
C GLU A 38 9.88 -15.84 13.94
N TYR A 39 9.78 -17.16 13.74
CA TYR A 39 10.95 -18.00 13.52
C TYR A 39 11.74 -17.58 12.27
N ARG A 40 11.07 -17.23 11.17
CA ARG A 40 11.76 -16.75 9.96
C ARG A 40 12.46 -15.43 10.19
N GLU A 41 11.82 -14.50 10.88
CA GLU A 41 12.39 -13.18 11.19
C GLU A 41 13.62 -13.31 12.10
N ARG A 42 13.53 -14.13 13.15
CA ARG A 42 14.64 -14.37 14.08
C ARG A 42 15.88 -14.96 13.38
N TRP A 43 15.68 -15.90 12.48
CA TRP A 43 16.76 -16.62 11.81
C TRP A 43 17.11 -16.06 10.42
N GLY A 44 16.52 -14.93 10.03
CA GLY A 44 16.76 -14.31 8.72
C GLY A 44 16.38 -15.20 7.53
N ILE A 45 15.41 -16.10 7.71
CA ILE A 45 15.01 -17.06 6.68
C ILE A 45 14.03 -16.37 5.72
N PRO A 46 14.32 -16.32 4.40
CA PRO A 46 13.41 -15.72 3.43
C PRO A 46 12.05 -16.44 3.39
N LYS A 47 10.97 -15.69 3.16
CA LYS A 47 9.59 -16.22 3.15
C LYS A 47 9.35 -17.32 2.10
N HIS A 48 10.10 -17.31 1.00
CA HIS A 48 9.98 -18.30 -0.08
C HIS A 48 10.65 -19.65 0.25
N VAL A 49 11.48 -19.71 1.29
CA VAL A 49 12.11 -20.95 1.71
C VAL A 49 11.12 -21.78 2.54
N ALA A 50 10.87 -23.01 2.10
CA ALA A 50 9.97 -23.92 2.78
C ALA A 50 10.57 -24.37 4.12
N LEU A 51 9.74 -24.34 5.18
CA LEU A 51 10.05 -24.93 6.49
C LEU A 51 9.54 -26.39 6.58
N ALA A 52 9.36 -27.01 5.42
CA ALA A 52 8.90 -28.38 5.25
C ALA A 52 9.91 -29.13 4.41
N SER A 53 10.01 -30.44 4.62
CA SER A 53 10.83 -31.31 3.79
C SER A 53 10.34 -31.31 2.34
N ALA A 54 11.25 -31.63 1.42
CA ALA A 54 10.94 -31.73 0.00
C ALA A 54 9.90 -32.84 -0.26
N GLU A 55 10.01 -33.98 0.42
CA GLU A 55 9.08 -35.11 0.32
C GLU A 55 7.66 -34.71 0.76
N TYR A 56 7.53 -34.03 1.90
CA TYR A 56 6.23 -33.53 2.36
C TYR A 56 5.59 -32.57 1.36
N SER A 57 6.39 -31.63 0.84
CA SER A 57 5.93 -30.66 -0.16
C SER A 57 5.48 -31.33 -1.45
N GLN A 58 6.18 -32.39 -1.86
CA GLN A 58 5.83 -33.20 -3.03
C GLN A 58 4.54 -33.98 -2.79
N ASN A 59 4.39 -34.65 -1.64
CA ASN A 59 3.18 -35.39 -1.29
C ASN A 59 1.94 -34.49 -1.23
N CYS A 60 2.06 -33.28 -0.67
CA CYS A 60 0.98 -32.29 -0.70
C CYS A 60 0.59 -31.92 -2.14
N ARG A 61 1.57 -31.71 -3.02
CA ARG A 61 1.34 -31.39 -4.44
C ARG A 61 0.66 -32.55 -5.16
N ASP A 62 1.12 -33.77 -4.94
CA ASP A 62 0.57 -34.97 -5.59
C ASP A 62 -0.86 -35.27 -5.12
N ASN A 63 -1.16 -35.06 -3.84
CA ASN A 63 -2.52 -35.13 -3.33
C ASN A 63 -3.44 -34.11 -4.01
N VAL A 64 -3.03 -32.85 -4.13
CA VAL A 64 -3.81 -31.82 -4.84
C VAL A 64 -4.01 -32.20 -6.31
N ASN A 65 -2.96 -32.65 -7.00
CA ASN A 65 -3.05 -33.12 -8.37
C ASN A 65 -3.99 -34.33 -8.53
N SER A 66 -3.98 -35.27 -7.58
CA SER A 66 -4.90 -36.40 -7.62
C SER A 66 -6.36 -35.96 -7.48
N ARG A 67 -6.63 -34.96 -6.63
CA ARG A 67 -7.99 -34.41 -6.46
C ARG A 67 -8.47 -33.70 -7.70
N ILE A 68 -7.59 -32.97 -8.38
CA ILE A 68 -7.87 -32.35 -9.68
C ILE A 68 -8.19 -33.43 -10.71
N ARG A 69 -7.39 -34.51 -10.80
CA ARG A 69 -7.63 -35.63 -11.73
C ARG A 69 -8.94 -36.36 -11.45
N ARG A 70 -9.34 -36.49 -10.17
CA ARG A 70 -10.63 -37.08 -9.78
C ARG A 70 -11.82 -36.15 -10.02
N GLY A 71 -11.59 -34.88 -10.39
CA GLY A 71 -12.65 -33.89 -10.57
C GLY A 71 -13.22 -33.33 -9.27
N GLU A 72 -12.57 -33.58 -8.11
CA GLU A 72 -12.98 -33.02 -6.81
C GLU A 72 -12.58 -31.55 -6.65
N LEU A 73 -11.63 -31.09 -7.45
CA LEU A 73 -11.12 -29.71 -7.44
C LEU A 73 -10.97 -29.23 -8.88
N ASP A 74 -11.71 -28.20 -9.26
CA ASP A 74 -11.47 -27.45 -10.49
C ASP A 74 -10.69 -26.15 -10.16
N PRO A 75 -9.42 -26.02 -10.61
CA PRO A 75 -8.65 -24.80 -10.44
C PRO A 75 -9.31 -23.56 -11.05
N ALA A 76 -10.03 -23.70 -12.18
CA ALA A 76 -10.66 -22.58 -12.86
C ALA A 76 -11.84 -22.04 -12.05
N GLU A 77 -12.70 -22.93 -11.55
CA GLU A 77 -13.78 -22.59 -10.62
C GLU A 77 -13.24 -21.92 -9.35
N GLN A 78 -12.19 -22.46 -8.73
CA GLN A 78 -11.60 -21.89 -7.53
C GLN A 78 -11.09 -20.45 -7.75
N VAL A 79 -10.45 -20.18 -8.89
CA VAL A 79 -9.99 -18.83 -9.26
C VAL A 79 -11.18 -17.88 -9.46
N ARG A 80 -12.26 -18.34 -10.11
CA ARG A 80 -13.49 -17.56 -10.26
C ARG A 80 -14.12 -17.21 -8.91
N MET A 81 -14.26 -18.18 -8.03
CA MET A 81 -14.79 -17.96 -6.67
C MET A 81 -13.93 -16.96 -5.89
N MET A 82 -12.60 -17.04 -6.00
CA MET A 82 -11.67 -16.11 -5.38
C MET A 82 -11.85 -14.68 -5.93
N ALA A 83 -11.99 -14.52 -7.25
CA ALA A 83 -12.24 -13.24 -7.88
C ALA A 83 -13.57 -12.63 -7.42
N GLU A 84 -14.65 -13.42 -7.44
CA GLU A 84 -15.96 -12.97 -6.94
C GLU A 84 -15.91 -12.55 -5.47
N ALA A 85 -15.19 -13.29 -4.62
CA ALA A 85 -15.01 -12.92 -3.21
C ALA A 85 -14.22 -11.60 -3.08
N TYR A 86 -13.16 -11.43 -3.86
CA TYR A 86 -12.36 -10.20 -3.87
C TYR A 86 -13.19 -8.99 -4.33
N ASP A 87 -14.03 -9.17 -5.34
CA ASP A 87 -14.94 -8.14 -5.85
C ASP A 87 -16.03 -7.79 -4.85
N ARG A 88 -16.56 -8.76 -4.09
CA ARG A 88 -17.53 -8.46 -3.01
C ARG A 88 -16.91 -7.62 -1.89
N ILE A 89 -15.62 -7.84 -1.60
CA ILE A 89 -14.88 -7.10 -0.57
C ILE A 89 -14.53 -5.69 -1.06
N ASN A 90 -14.06 -5.56 -2.31
CA ASN A 90 -13.52 -4.30 -2.83
C ASN A 90 -14.51 -3.48 -3.67
N GLY A 91 -15.60 -4.09 -4.16
CA GLY A 91 -16.59 -3.46 -5.03
C GLY A 91 -17.65 -2.64 -4.28
N LYS A 92 -17.61 -2.60 -2.95
CA LYS A 92 -18.41 -1.66 -2.15
C LYS A 92 -17.61 -0.37 -1.97
N ASP A 93 -18.19 0.78 -2.30
CA ASP A 93 -17.63 2.08 -1.91
C ASP A 93 -17.30 2.05 -0.41
N ARG A 94 -16.01 2.12 -0.10
CA ARG A 94 -15.47 1.94 1.25
C ARG A 94 -15.99 3.00 2.21
N SER A 95 -16.46 4.13 1.69
CA SER A 95 -17.01 5.20 2.50
C SER A 95 -18.50 5.35 2.24
N SER A 96 -19.31 4.82 3.16
CA SER A 96 -20.73 5.18 3.22
C SER A 96 -20.90 6.71 3.25
N ARG A 97 -22.06 7.22 2.83
CA ARG A 97 -22.36 8.66 2.91
C ARG A 97 -22.09 9.20 4.32
N LEU A 98 -22.53 8.47 5.34
CA LEU A 98 -22.29 8.78 6.75
C LEU A 98 -20.80 8.82 7.09
N HIS A 99 -20.00 7.88 6.56
CA HIS A 99 -18.54 7.93 6.74
C HIS A 99 -17.93 9.18 6.07
N ARG A 100 -18.40 9.57 4.88
CA ARG A 100 -17.91 10.79 4.20
C ARG A 100 -18.27 12.05 4.98
N GLU A 101 -19.50 12.12 5.48
CA GLU A 101 -19.99 13.23 6.30
C GLU A 101 -19.20 13.33 7.61
N ALA A 102 -19.07 12.24 8.36
CA ALA A 102 -18.29 12.20 9.59
C ALA A 102 -16.80 12.55 9.36
N ALA A 103 -16.21 12.09 8.26
CA ALA A 103 -14.84 12.45 7.89
C ALA A 103 -14.72 13.95 7.55
N SER A 104 -15.70 14.53 6.85
CA SER A 104 -15.76 15.96 6.54
C SER A 104 -15.94 16.81 7.80
N GLU A 105 -16.83 16.42 8.70
CA GLU A 105 -17.04 17.06 10.00
C GLU A 105 -15.77 17.02 10.84
N THR A 106 -15.12 15.87 10.92
CA THR A 106 -13.86 15.69 11.63
C THR A 106 -12.77 16.58 11.04
N ALA A 107 -12.62 16.58 9.71
CA ALA A 107 -11.64 17.41 9.02
C ALA A 107 -11.88 18.90 9.27
N SER A 108 -13.16 19.32 9.26
CA SER A 108 -13.57 20.71 9.51
C SER A 108 -13.34 21.13 10.94
N LYS A 109 -13.71 20.28 11.91
CA LYS A 109 -13.53 20.52 13.34
C LYS A 109 -12.06 20.71 13.71
N TYR A 110 -11.19 19.84 13.20
CA TYR A 110 -9.76 19.84 13.54
C TYR A 110 -8.91 20.65 12.54
N ARG A 111 -9.51 21.21 11.49
CA ARG A 111 -8.85 21.98 10.42
C ARG A 111 -7.56 21.29 9.98
N ILE A 112 -7.66 20.00 9.66
CA ILE A 112 -6.49 19.10 9.48
C ILE A 112 -5.49 19.66 8.45
N TRP A 113 -5.98 20.40 7.45
CA TRP A 113 -5.19 21.06 6.42
C TRP A 113 -4.28 22.21 6.92
N GLU A 114 -4.48 22.72 8.13
CA GLU A 114 -3.60 23.73 8.75
C GLU A 114 -2.48 23.10 9.58
N THR A 115 -2.71 21.91 10.13
CA THR A 115 -1.73 21.24 11.01
C THR A 115 -0.94 20.17 10.26
N SER A 116 -1.43 19.70 9.12
CA SER A 116 -0.81 18.61 8.38
C SER A 116 0.55 19.02 7.81
N PRO A 117 1.65 18.30 8.15
CA PRO A 117 2.98 18.59 7.63
C PRO A 117 3.11 18.38 6.12
N VAL A 118 2.13 17.70 5.50
CA VAL A 118 2.07 17.46 4.05
C VAL A 118 1.53 18.68 3.30
N VAL A 119 0.74 19.53 3.95
CA VAL A 119 0.15 20.71 3.30
C VAL A 119 1.16 21.85 3.32
N LYS A 120 1.70 22.19 2.15
CA LYS A 120 2.56 23.37 1.98
C LYS A 120 1.74 24.64 2.12
N ILE A 121 1.80 25.28 3.28
CA ILE A 121 1.17 26.58 3.51
C ILE A 121 2.03 27.65 2.83
N VAL A 122 1.48 28.31 1.82
CA VAL A 122 2.12 29.48 1.18
C VAL A 122 1.75 30.73 1.97
N SER A 123 2.71 31.62 2.21
CA SER A 123 2.44 32.86 2.94
C SER A 123 1.39 33.73 2.23
N PRO A 124 0.55 34.45 2.99
CA PRO A 124 -0.45 35.36 2.39
C PRO A 124 0.16 36.42 1.48
N ASP A 125 1.38 36.86 1.76
CA ASP A 125 2.10 37.88 0.99
C ASP A 125 2.46 37.38 -0.41
N ILE A 126 2.98 36.16 -0.51
CA ILE A 126 3.30 35.52 -1.80
C ILE A 126 2.02 35.31 -2.61
N ARG A 127 0.91 34.96 -1.97
CA ARG A 127 -0.40 34.85 -2.64
C ARG A 127 -0.89 36.20 -3.18
N ARG A 128 -0.77 37.28 -2.40
CA ARG A 128 -1.15 38.64 -2.84
C ARG A 128 -0.29 39.09 -4.01
N GLU A 129 1.01 38.88 -3.92
CA GLU A 129 1.97 39.23 -4.97
C GLU A 129 1.74 38.44 -6.26
N ALA A 130 1.49 37.13 -6.16
CA ALA A 130 1.12 36.27 -7.28
C ALA A 130 -0.11 36.80 -8.04
N VAL A 131 -1.16 37.17 -7.32
CA VAL A 131 -2.39 37.71 -7.92
C VAL A 131 -2.15 39.08 -8.54
N ARG A 132 -1.36 39.95 -7.90
CA ARG A 132 -0.97 41.27 -8.43
C ARG A 132 -0.23 41.13 -9.77
N ARG A 133 0.78 40.27 -9.84
CA ARG A 133 1.54 40.02 -11.07
C ARG A 133 0.69 39.38 -12.17
N MET A 134 -0.19 38.45 -11.82
CA MET A 134 -1.15 37.86 -12.78
C MET A 134 -2.11 38.91 -13.37
N LYS A 135 -2.57 39.89 -12.58
CA LYS A 135 -3.39 41.02 -13.08
C LYS A 135 -2.58 41.97 -13.96
N ALA A 136 -1.33 42.26 -13.58
CA ALA A 136 -0.44 43.18 -14.29
C ALA A 136 0.22 42.57 -15.54
N ARG A 137 0.18 41.25 -15.70
CA ARG A 137 0.83 40.47 -16.78
C ARG A 137 0.63 41.05 -18.18
N LYS A 138 -0.59 41.50 -18.51
CA LYS A 138 -0.90 42.09 -19.83
C LYS A 138 -0.16 43.41 -20.09
N LYS A 139 0.23 44.13 -19.03
CA LYS A 139 0.99 45.38 -19.09
C LYS A 139 2.51 45.15 -18.96
N THR A 140 2.93 44.18 -18.15
CA THR A 140 4.36 43.88 -17.90
C THR A 140 4.98 42.94 -18.94
N GLY A 141 4.17 42.20 -19.72
CA GLY A 141 4.66 41.26 -20.72
C GLY A 141 5.25 39.96 -20.15
N GLU A 142 5.19 39.77 -18.83
CA GLU A 142 5.73 38.58 -18.17
C GLU A 142 4.95 37.31 -18.56
N THR A 143 5.65 36.17 -18.60
CA THR A 143 4.99 34.87 -18.77
C THR A 143 4.52 34.33 -17.41
N VAL A 144 3.44 33.54 -17.40
CA VAL A 144 2.97 32.86 -16.16
C VAL A 144 4.04 31.92 -15.61
N ARG A 145 4.87 31.35 -16.49
CA ARG A 145 5.97 30.48 -16.13
C ARG A 145 7.05 31.23 -15.32
N ASN A 146 7.44 32.43 -15.75
CA ASN A 146 8.43 33.22 -15.03
C ASN A 146 7.92 33.64 -13.64
N ILE A 147 6.63 34.00 -13.52
CA ILE A 147 6.01 34.34 -12.23
C ILE A 147 5.98 33.11 -11.30
N ALA A 148 5.71 31.92 -11.85
CA ALA A 148 5.69 30.67 -11.10
C ALA A 148 7.08 30.29 -10.59
N GLU A 149 8.11 30.41 -11.44
CA GLU A 149 9.50 30.12 -11.08
C GLU A 149 10.03 31.11 -10.02
N ASP A 150 9.75 32.42 -10.16
CA ASP A 150 10.20 33.46 -9.20
C ASP A 150 9.57 33.30 -7.81
N LEU A 151 8.26 32.96 -7.76
CA LEU A 151 7.55 32.76 -6.49
C LEU A 151 7.68 31.33 -5.95
N ASN A 152 8.41 30.44 -6.65
CA ASN A 152 8.52 29.01 -6.36
C ASN A 152 7.15 28.31 -6.19
N LEU A 153 6.25 28.58 -7.14
CA LEU A 153 4.87 28.08 -7.17
C LEU A 153 4.61 27.27 -8.45
N SER A 154 3.55 26.46 -8.46
CA SER A 154 3.06 25.86 -9.70
C SER A 154 2.18 26.84 -10.47
N ALA A 155 2.24 26.79 -11.82
CA ALA A 155 1.38 27.61 -12.68
C ALA A 155 -0.12 27.39 -12.36
N SER A 156 -0.51 26.16 -12.02
CA SER A 156 -1.87 25.83 -11.61
C SER A 156 -2.33 26.59 -10.36
N CYS A 157 -1.42 26.83 -9.39
CA CYS A 157 -1.74 27.65 -8.22
C CYS A 157 -2.02 29.11 -8.61
N LEU A 158 -1.24 29.68 -9.54
CA LEU A 158 -1.43 31.04 -10.03
C LEU A 158 -2.78 31.21 -10.73
N TYR A 159 -3.13 30.29 -11.65
CA TYR A 159 -4.42 30.31 -12.34
C TYR A 159 -5.59 30.16 -11.37
N ARG A 160 -5.48 29.24 -10.40
CA ARG A 160 -6.51 29.03 -9.37
C ARG A 160 -6.73 30.29 -8.54
N TRP A 161 -5.67 30.92 -8.03
CA TRP A 161 -5.80 32.14 -7.23
C TRP A 161 -6.30 33.34 -8.04
N PHE A 162 -5.85 33.48 -9.29
CA PHE A 162 -6.35 34.51 -10.19
C PHE A 162 -7.85 34.35 -10.47
N ALA A 163 -8.31 33.12 -10.75
CA ALA A 163 -9.73 32.82 -10.93
C ALA A 163 -10.57 33.11 -9.67
N MET A 164 -10.09 32.71 -8.49
CA MET A 164 -10.76 33.05 -7.22
C MET A 164 -10.88 34.57 -7.01
N SER A 165 -9.87 35.35 -7.42
CA SER A 165 -9.89 36.81 -7.29
C SER A 165 -10.89 37.52 -8.22
N LYS A 166 -11.36 36.84 -9.26
CA LYS A 166 -12.43 37.31 -10.17
C LYS A 166 -13.80 37.08 -9.55
N VAL A 167 -14.04 35.86 -9.04
CA VAL A 167 -15.31 35.49 -8.40
C VAL A 167 -15.66 36.38 -7.21
N SER A 168 -14.68 36.80 -6.42
CA SER A 168 -14.91 37.75 -5.31
C SER A 168 -15.20 39.20 -5.74
N ALA A 169 -14.97 39.55 -7.00
CA ALA A 169 -15.24 40.90 -7.53
C ALA A 169 -16.57 40.98 -8.31
N ASP A 170 -17.13 39.83 -8.71
CA ASP A 170 -18.37 39.72 -9.49
C ASP A 170 -19.59 39.34 -8.63
N GLY A 171 -19.40 39.13 -7.32
CA GLY A 171 -20.39 38.62 -6.36
C GLY A 171 -20.81 39.59 -5.26
N GLU A 172 -20.60 40.89 -5.47
CA GLU A 172 -21.04 41.99 -4.58
C GLU A 172 -21.93 42.96 -5.37
#